data_AF-A0A1H6FTU8-F1
#
_entry.id   AF-A0A1H6FTU8-F1
#
_cell.length_a   1.000
_cell.length_b   1.000
_cell.length_c   1.000
_cell.angle_alpha   90.00
_cell.angle_beta   90.00
_cell.angle_gamma   90.00
#
_symmetry.space_group_name_H-M   'P 1'
#
loop_
_entity.id
_entity.type
_entity.pdbx_description
1 polymer ?
#
loop_
_entity_poly.entity_id
_entity_poly.type
_entity_poly.pdbx_seq_one_letter_code
_entity_poly.pdbx_strand_id
1 'polypeptide(L)'
;MSDARPIEVALENRLMGQGIYVDEVTRLPRASNEESAETGDISDGVGLSISYETVSESKRIDSDEVGTVVRTVLDIGAEREWTPGRLEATSQSTDGDVRGHWHVEAEWFDELGVAFDDLEFSERVLETRDHNSVTE
;
A
#
# COMPACT_ATOMS: atom_id res chain seq x y z
N MET A 1 0.37 0.51 -28.39
CA MET A 1 1.08 1.51 -27.57
C MET A 1 0.71 1.22 -26.14
N SER A 2 1.47 0.35 -25.47
CA SER A 2 1.23 0.05 -24.05
C SER A 2 1.96 1.11 -23.24
N ASP A 3 1.34 2.28 -23.10
CA ASP A 3 1.75 3.28 -22.11
C ASP A 3 1.25 2.84 -20.72
N ALA A 4 1.46 1.56 -20.39
CA ALA A 4 1.18 1.05 -19.06
C ALA A 4 2.23 1.67 -18.16
N ARG A 5 1.95 2.88 -17.66
CA ARG A 5 2.83 3.56 -16.72
C ARG A 5 3.14 2.57 -15.59
N PRO A 6 4.37 2.53 -15.08
CA PRO A 6 4.70 1.71 -13.93
C PRO A 6 3.68 1.93 -12.80
N ILE A 7 3.34 0.88 -12.04
CA ILE A 7 2.34 1.00 -10.95
C ILE A 7 2.70 2.10 -9.96
N GLU A 8 3.99 2.29 -9.72
CA GLU A 8 4.59 3.36 -8.94
C GLU A 8 4.05 4.74 -9.38
N VAL A 9 4.05 5.02 -10.68
CA VAL A 9 3.58 6.29 -11.24
C VAL A 9 2.06 6.40 -11.08
N ALA A 10 1.31 5.31 -11.22
CA ALA A 10 -0.14 5.33 -11.03
C ALA A 10 -0.52 5.61 -9.57
N LEU A 11 0.15 4.94 -8.63
CA LEU A 11 0.01 5.15 -7.19
C LEU A 11 0.35 6.59 -6.82
N GLU A 12 1.53 7.05 -7.23
CA GLU A 12 2.00 8.40 -6.98
C GLU A 12 1.00 9.45 -7.46
N ASN A 13 0.53 9.37 -8.71
CA ASN A 13 -0.43 10.34 -9.27
C ASN A 13 -1.78 10.37 -8.52
N ARG A 14 -2.29 9.21 -8.09
CA ARG A 14 -3.56 9.12 -7.37
C ARG A 14 -3.44 9.60 -5.91
N LEU A 15 -2.34 9.24 -5.25
CA LEU A 15 -2.07 9.57 -3.84
C LEU A 15 -1.68 11.02 -3.64
N MET A 16 -0.94 11.62 -4.59
CA MET A 16 -0.59 13.04 -4.54
C MET A 16 -1.82 13.94 -4.39
N GLY A 17 -2.93 13.59 -5.06
CA GLY A 17 -4.20 14.32 -4.95
C GLY A 17 -4.85 14.27 -3.56
N GLN A 18 -4.43 13.32 -2.71
CA GLN A 18 -4.92 13.12 -1.34
C GLN A 18 -3.92 13.65 -0.29
N GLY A 19 -2.84 14.32 -0.70
CA GLY A 19 -1.79 14.80 0.22
C GLY A 19 -0.85 13.70 0.70
N ILE A 20 -0.74 12.60 -0.06
CA ILE A 20 0.19 11.50 0.18
C ILE A 20 1.20 11.46 -0.97
N TYR A 21 2.47 11.68 -0.68
CA TYR A 21 3.55 11.71 -1.66
C TYR A 21 4.31 10.38 -1.60
N VAL A 22 4.26 9.60 -2.66
CA VAL A 22 5.00 8.33 -2.73
C VAL A 22 6.48 8.63 -2.97
N ASP A 23 7.34 8.07 -2.13
CA ASP A 23 8.80 8.21 -2.20
C ASP A 23 9.43 7.01 -2.93
N GLU A 24 9.04 5.79 -2.52
CA GLU A 24 9.56 4.56 -3.10
C GLU A 24 8.47 3.50 -3.21
N VAL A 25 8.49 2.74 -4.30
CA VAL A 25 7.65 1.54 -4.48
C VAL A 25 8.52 0.37 -4.88
N THR A 26 8.59 -0.62 -3.99
CA THR A 26 9.36 -1.85 -4.20
C THR A 26 8.41 -3.02 -4.36
N ARG A 27 8.68 -3.92 -5.31
CA ARG A 27 7.94 -5.18 -5.45
C ARG A 27 8.51 -6.21 -4.49
N LEU A 28 7.66 -6.78 -3.65
CA LEU A 28 8.03 -7.86 -2.74
C LEU A 28 7.96 -9.20 -3.49
N PRO A 29 8.99 -10.06 -3.35
CA PRO A 29 8.96 -11.38 -3.94
C PRO A 29 7.82 -12.21 -3.32
N ARG A 30 7.06 -12.91 -4.17
CA ARG A 30 6.06 -13.89 -3.71
C ARG A 30 6.78 -14.98 -2.91
N ALA A 31 6.19 -15.44 -1.80
CA ALA A 31 6.76 -16.48 -0.96
C ALA A 31 6.99 -17.83 -1.68
N SER A 32 6.37 -18.03 -2.86
CA SER A 32 6.67 -19.12 -3.77
C SER A 32 7.69 -18.67 -4.81
N ASN A 33 8.82 -19.36 -4.81
CA ASN A 33 10.05 -19.21 -5.59
C ASN A 33 9.85 -19.16 -7.13
N GLU A 34 9.18 -18.14 -7.66
CA GLU A 34 9.05 -17.90 -9.10
C GLU A 34 10.01 -16.79 -9.53
N GLU A 35 11.02 -17.19 -10.29
CA GLU A 35 12.06 -16.32 -10.87
C GLU A 35 11.43 -15.21 -11.71
N SER A 36 11.76 -13.97 -11.31
CA SER A 36 11.96 -12.80 -12.15
C SER A 36 11.14 -12.72 -13.45
N ALA A 37 9.96 -12.10 -13.37
CA ALA A 37 9.44 -11.42 -14.55
C ALA A 37 10.18 -10.08 -14.71
N GLU A 38 11.33 -10.11 -15.41
CA GLU A 38 12.07 -8.92 -15.87
C GLU A 38 11.31 -8.16 -16.99
N THR A 39 9.98 -8.12 -16.93
CA THR A 39 9.14 -7.48 -17.94
C THR A 39 7.98 -6.81 -17.23
N GLY A 40 8.08 -5.48 -17.07
CA GLY A 40 7.11 -4.42 -16.75
C GLY A 40 5.69 -4.66 -16.22
N ASP A 41 5.10 -5.85 -16.33
CA ASP A 41 3.77 -6.23 -15.90
C ASP A 41 3.81 -6.89 -14.51
N ILE A 42 2.84 -6.54 -13.67
CA ILE A 42 2.73 -7.07 -12.33
C ILE A 42 1.85 -8.32 -12.36
N SER A 43 2.40 -9.44 -11.91
CA SER A 43 1.65 -10.68 -11.77
C SER A 43 0.69 -10.63 -10.58
N ASP A 44 -0.39 -11.40 -10.69
CA ASP A 44 -1.37 -11.56 -9.63
C ASP A 44 -0.73 -12.11 -8.34
N GLY A 45 -1.06 -11.48 -7.21
CA GLY A 45 -0.53 -11.83 -5.89
C GLY A 45 0.91 -11.36 -5.64
N VAL A 46 1.47 -10.47 -6.48
CA VAL A 46 2.74 -9.78 -6.14
C VAL A 46 2.53 -8.87 -4.95
N GLY A 47 3.44 -8.94 -3.98
CA GLY A 47 3.46 -7.99 -2.89
C GLY A 47 4.09 -6.66 -3.30
N LEU A 48 3.66 -5.57 -2.67
CA LEU A 48 4.18 -4.23 -2.85
C LEU A 48 4.62 -3.68 -1.51
N SER A 49 5.76 -3.00 -1.47
CA SER A 49 6.20 -2.17 -0.37
C SER A 49 6.22 -0.72 -0.83
N ILE A 50 5.48 0.14 -0.13
CA ILE A 50 5.30 1.55 -0.49
C ILE A 50 5.83 2.42 0.66
N SER A 51 6.80 3.27 0.36
CA SER A 51 7.22 4.34 1.26
C SER A 51 6.58 5.63 0.80
N TYR A 52 5.88 6.32 1.69
CA TYR A 52 5.23 7.58 1.37
C TYR A 52 5.31 8.57 2.51
N GLU A 53 5.24 9.84 2.15
CA GLU A 53 5.15 10.99 3.02
C GLU A 53 3.72 11.52 3.04
N THR A 54 3.24 11.99 4.19
CA THR A 54 1.91 12.62 4.29
C THR A 54 2.00 14.01 4.89
N VAL A 55 1.20 14.94 4.36
CA VAL A 55 1.01 16.30 4.91
C VAL A 55 0.12 16.33 6.14
N SER A 56 -0.39 15.16 6.56
CA SER A 56 -1.26 15.04 7.72
C SER A 56 -0.56 15.53 9.00
N GLU A 57 -1.22 16.42 9.74
CA GLU A 57 -0.72 16.95 11.02
C GLU A 57 -0.72 15.91 12.15
N SER A 58 -1.44 14.80 11.94
CA SER A 58 -1.47 13.65 12.85
C SER A 58 -0.05 13.13 13.06
N LYS A 59 0.31 12.66 14.25
CA LYS A 59 1.61 11.99 14.48
C LYS A 59 1.55 10.48 14.24
N ARG A 60 0.34 9.94 14.17
CA ARG A 60 0.07 8.52 13.93
C ARG A 60 -0.65 8.38 12.60
N ILE A 61 -0.47 7.23 11.98
CA ILE A 61 -1.19 6.82 10.78
C ILE A 61 -2.68 6.70 11.19
N ASP A 62 -3.63 7.15 10.37
CA ASP A 62 -5.08 7.03 10.65
C ASP A 62 -5.73 5.96 9.77
N SER A 63 -6.95 5.51 10.09
CA SER A 63 -7.73 4.61 9.23
C SER A 63 -7.98 5.22 7.86
N ASP A 64 -8.22 6.53 7.78
CA ASP A 64 -8.50 7.23 6.53
C ASP A 64 -7.30 7.20 5.57
N GLU A 65 -6.09 7.39 6.11
CA GLU A 65 -4.83 7.31 5.35
C GLU A 65 -4.63 5.90 4.78
N VAL A 66 -4.80 4.87 5.62
CA VAL A 66 -4.66 3.46 5.22
C VAL A 66 -5.70 3.08 4.18
N GLY A 67 -6.98 3.38 4.45
CA GLY A 67 -8.08 3.11 3.53
C GLY A 67 -7.86 3.80 2.18
N THR A 68 -7.34 5.03 2.18
CA THR A 68 -7.01 5.76 0.95
C THR A 68 -5.93 5.04 0.13
N VAL A 69 -4.85 4.59 0.77
CA VAL A 69 -3.77 3.85 0.09
C VAL A 69 -4.28 2.52 -0.45
N VAL A 70 -4.95 1.73 0.39
CA VAL A 70 -5.52 0.42 0.03
C VAL A 70 -6.49 0.54 -1.13
N ARG A 71 -7.47 1.45 -1.04
CA ARG A 71 -8.46 1.68 -2.09
C ARG A 71 -7.79 2.08 -3.40
N THR A 72 -6.73 2.88 -3.34
CA THR A 72 -5.98 3.28 -4.55
C THR A 72 -5.27 2.09 -5.18
N VAL A 73 -4.62 1.23 -4.38
CA VAL A 73 -3.98 0.01 -4.88
C VAL A 73 -5.01 -0.90 -5.55
N LEU A 74 -6.20 -1.04 -4.96
CA LEU A 74 -7.29 -1.86 -5.51
C LEU A 74 -7.93 -1.28 -6.76
N ASP A 75 -8.10 0.04 -6.84
CA ASP A 75 -8.61 0.72 -8.04
C ASP A 75 -7.66 0.45 -9.21
N ILE A 76 -6.35 0.63 -9.00
CA ILE A 76 -5.32 0.31 -9.99
C ILE A 76 -5.28 -1.19 -10.29
N GLY A 77 -5.48 -2.02 -9.25
CA GLY A 77 -5.84 -3.45 -9.28
C GLY A 77 -6.83 -3.80 -10.38
N ALA A 78 -8.05 -3.32 -10.17
CA ALA A 78 -9.19 -3.54 -11.03
C ALA A 78 -8.97 -2.97 -12.44
N GLU A 79 -8.37 -1.78 -12.57
CA GLU A 79 -8.06 -1.16 -13.86
C GLU A 79 -7.07 -2.00 -14.71
N ARG A 80 -6.21 -2.79 -14.05
CA ARG A 80 -5.19 -3.62 -14.70
C ARG A 80 -5.44 -5.12 -14.61
N GLU A 81 -6.63 -5.52 -14.14
CA GLU A 81 -7.02 -6.91 -13.99
C GLU A 81 -6.02 -7.73 -13.15
N TRP A 82 -5.47 -7.13 -12.09
CA TRP A 82 -4.49 -7.77 -11.19
C TRP A 82 -4.88 -7.64 -9.72
N THR A 83 -4.61 -8.67 -8.93
CA THR A 83 -4.87 -8.67 -7.48
C THR A 83 -3.58 -8.43 -6.70
N PRO A 84 -3.55 -7.46 -5.77
CA PRO A 84 -2.39 -7.27 -4.90
C PRO A 84 -2.22 -8.44 -3.93
N GLY A 85 -0.97 -8.86 -3.72
CA GLY A 85 -0.61 -9.87 -2.74
C GLY A 85 -0.42 -9.25 -1.35
N ARG A 86 0.82 -9.10 -0.90
CA ARG A 86 1.13 -8.47 0.39
C ARG A 86 1.40 -6.98 0.19
N LEU A 87 0.70 -6.09 0.89
CA LEU A 87 0.98 -4.66 0.85
C LEU A 87 1.69 -4.23 2.13
N GLU A 88 2.92 -3.77 2.03
CA GLU A 88 3.67 -3.14 3.12
C GLU A 88 3.73 -1.65 2.85
N ALA A 89 3.57 -0.85 3.89
CA ALA A 89 3.49 0.58 3.75
C ALA A 89 4.14 1.30 4.93
N THR A 90 5.05 2.23 4.59
CA THR A 90 5.78 3.05 5.55
C THR A 90 5.32 4.49 5.40
N SER A 91 4.76 5.04 6.47
CA SER A 91 4.31 6.44 6.51
C SER A 91 5.40 7.31 7.16
N GLN A 92 5.76 8.39 6.48
CA GLN A 92 6.75 9.37 6.91
C GLN A 92 6.11 10.77 7.03
N SER A 93 6.65 11.58 7.93
CA SER A 93 6.33 13.00 8.07
C SER A 93 7.06 13.81 7.00
N THR A 94 6.59 15.02 6.71
CA THR A 94 7.24 15.98 5.79
C THR A 94 8.63 16.44 6.22
N ASP A 95 9.04 16.08 7.44
CA ASP A 95 10.39 16.33 7.98
C ASP A 95 11.33 15.12 7.77
N GLY A 96 10.83 14.02 7.21
CA GLY A 96 11.56 12.75 7.04
C GLY A 96 11.48 11.79 8.24
N ASP A 97 10.71 12.11 9.28
CA ASP A 97 10.51 11.21 10.41
C ASP A 97 9.54 10.07 10.08
N VAL A 98 9.94 8.82 10.33
CA VAL A 98 9.06 7.65 10.19
C VAL A 98 7.97 7.69 11.27
N ARG A 99 6.71 7.79 10.83
CA ARG A 99 5.51 7.81 11.70
C ARG A 99 5.11 6.40 12.12
N GLY A 100 5.35 5.43 11.26
CA GLY A 100 5.10 4.02 11.52
C GLY A 100 5.08 3.17 10.25
N HIS A 101 4.93 1.87 10.46
CA HIS A 101 4.82 0.88 9.40
C HIS A 101 3.54 0.05 9.60
N TRP A 102 2.85 -0.25 8.51
CA TRP A 102 1.69 -1.13 8.48
C TRP A 102 1.78 -2.10 7.30
N HIS A 103 1.07 -3.20 7.40
CA HIS A 103 1.01 -4.15 6.30
C HIS A 103 -0.36 -4.80 6.19
N VAL A 104 -0.61 -5.38 5.03
CA VAL A 104 -1.81 -6.09 4.65
C VAL A 104 -1.38 -7.41 4.02
N GLU A 105 -2.01 -8.49 4.46
CA GLU A 105 -1.78 -9.81 3.87
C GLU A 105 -2.68 -10.04 2.64
N ALA A 106 -2.21 -10.90 1.73
CA ALA A 106 -2.93 -11.24 0.50
C ALA A 106 -4.32 -11.81 0.76
N GLU A 107 -4.45 -12.61 1.81
CA GLU A 107 -5.73 -13.17 2.26
C GLU A 107 -6.76 -12.10 2.60
N TRP A 108 -6.33 -10.93 3.08
CA TRP A 108 -7.28 -9.87 3.46
C TRP A 108 -7.84 -9.19 2.22
N PHE A 109 -7.06 -9.07 1.14
CA PHE A 109 -7.57 -8.57 -0.13
C PHE A 109 -8.61 -9.50 -0.75
N ASP A 110 -8.46 -10.81 -0.60
CA ASP A 110 -9.45 -11.80 -1.05
C ASP A 110 -10.76 -11.72 -0.24
N GLU A 111 -10.63 -11.44 1.06
CA GLU A 111 -11.77 -11.27 1.97
C GLU A 111 -12.44 -9.87 1.87
N LEU A 112 -11.77 -8.88 1.27
CA LEU A 112 -12.29 -7.53 1.12
C LEU A 112 -13.44 -7.48 0.09
N GLY A 113 -14.59 -6.97 0.51
CA GLY A 113 -15.81 -6.97 -0.31
C GLY A 113 -16.59 -8.29 -0.28
N VAL A 114 -16.06 -9.33 0.39
CA VAL A 114 -16.76 -10.59 0.67
C VAL A 114 -17.14 -10.68 2.15
N ALA A 115 -16.16 -10.51 3.04
CA ALA A 115 -16.29 -10.65 4.48
C ALA A 115 -16.12 -9.32 5.24
N PHE A 116 -15.31 -8.39 4.72
CA PHE A 116 -15.02 -7.10 5.35
C PHE A 116 -15.44 -5.91 4.49
N ASP A 117 -15.96 -4.87 5.12
CA ASP A 117 -16.09 -3.54 4.49
C ASP A 117 -14.80 -2.72 4.60
N ASP A 118 -14.68 -1.64 3.81
CA ASP A 118 -13.48 -0.78 3.76
C ASP A 118 -13.05 -0.26 5.15
N LEU A 119 -14.00 0.01 6.05
CA LEU A 119 -13.74 0.48 7.40
C LEU A 119 -13.18 -0.65 8.27
N GLU A 120 -13.84 -1.81 8.31
CA GLU A 120 -13.39 -2.98 9.09
C GLU A 120 -12.00 -3.45 8.66
N PHE A 121 -11.75 -3.42 7.34
CA PHE A 121 -10.44 -3.71 6.80
C PHE A 121 -9.40 -2.70 7.26
N SER A 122 -9.70 -1.40 7.18
CA SER A 122 -8.79 -0.34 7.63
C SER A 122 -8.48 -0.49 9.12
N GLU A 123 -9.49 -0.72 9.97
CA GLU A 123 -9.30 -0.95 11.41
C GLU A 123 -8.37 -2.14 11.67
N ARG A 124 -8.58 -3.26 10.98
CA ARG A 124 -7.74 -4.46 11.12
C ARG A 124 -6.30 -4.24 10.65
N VAL A 125 -6.11 -3.46 9.58
CA VAL A 125 -4.77 -3.02 9.15
C VAL A 125 -4.13 -2.09 10.17
N LEU A 126 -4.91 -1.24 10.86
CA LEU A 126 -4.36 -0.44 11.96
C LEU A 126 -3.84 -1.32 13.10
N GLU A 127 -4.45 -2.47 13.34
CA GLU A 127 -3.99 -3.41 14.37
C GLU A 127 -2.63 -4.05 14.02
N THR A 128 -2.29 -4.16 12.73
CA THR A 128 -0.96 -4.67 12.28
C THR A 128 0.17 -3.69 12.44
N ARG A 129 -0.14 -2.43 12.78
CA ARG A 129 0.88 -1.39 12.91
C ARG A 129 1.86 -1.78 13.99
N ASP A 130 3.12 -1.89 13.60
CA ASP A 130 4.19 -1.96 14.57
C ASP A 130 4.23 -0.58 15.26
N HIS A 131 3.61 -0.48 16.44
CA HIS A 131 3.88 0.61 17.34
C HIS A 131 5.33 0.41 17.75
N ASN A 132 6.25 1.06 17.03
CA ASN A 132 7.54 1.38 17.60
C ASN A 132 7.24 2.30 18.80
N SER A 133 6.99 1.69 19.94
CA SER A 133 6.80 2.34 21.22
C SER A 133 8.13 2.98 21.55
N VAL A 134 8.30 4.22 21.08
CA VAL A 134 9.29 5.14 21.62
C VAL A 134 8.91 5.31 23.07
N THR A 135 9.52 4.49 23.92
CA THR A 135 9.46 4.62 25.37
C THR A 135 10.22 5.89 25.71
N GLU A 136 9.50 6.81 26.35
CA GLU A 136 9.96 8.12 26.83
C GLU A 136 11.26 8.07 27.63
#